data_AF-A0A3N6HNV1-F1
#
_entry.id   AF-A0A3N6HNV1-F1
#
_cell.length_a   1.000
_cell.length_b   1.000
_cell.length_c   1.000
_cell.angle_alpha   90.00
_cell.angle_beta   90.00
_cell.angle_gamma   90.00
#
_symmetry.space_group_name_H-M   'P 1'
#
loop_
_entity.id
_entity.type
_entity.pdbx_description
1 polymer ?
#
loop_
_entity_poly.entity_id
_entity_poly.type
_entity_poly.pdbx_seq_one_letter_code
_entity_poly.pdbx_strand_id
1 'polypeptide(L)'
;MTPALTGSVAHLSPGRSATANRLPVRKALAEFSHERLPAPTPLGDDRYTDRSEGASAEYRFTAHLFAPDHWQVEGETITGQRAGSELPL
;
A
#
# COMPACT_ATOMS: atom_id res chain seq x y z
N MET A 1 -26.56 21.82 8.26
CA MET A 1 -25.52 21.32 7.34
C MET A 1 -26.05 21.51 5.92
N THR A 2 -25.46 22.43 5.16
CA THR A 2 -26.01 22.94 3.89
C THR A 2 -25.92 21.86 2.79
N PRO A 3 -27.00 21.51 2.07
CA PRO A 3 -27.02 20.41 1.10
C PRO A 3 -25.97 20.52 -0.02
N ALA A 4 -25.52 21.75 -0.33
CA ALA A 4 -24.44 22.01 -1.27
C ALA A 4 -23.08 21.39 -0.86
N LEU A 5 -22.79 21.33 0.46
CA LEU A 5 -21.55 20.74 0.98
C LEU A 5 -21.54 19.21 0.88
N THR A 6 -22.70 18.56 0.94
CA THR A 6 -22.79 17.10 0.78
C THR A 6 -22.63 16.69 -0.68
N GLY A 7 -23.10 17.52 -1.62
CA GLY A 7 -22.93 17.28 -3.06
C GLY A 7 -21.48 17.39 -3.54
N SER A 8 -20.69 18.33 -2.99
CA SER A 8 -19.28 18.52 -3.40
C SER A 8 -18.38 17.33 -3.04
N VAL A 9 -18.73 16.56 -2.00
CA VAL A 9 -18.00 15.37 -1.54
C VAL A 9 -18.67 14.06 -1.94
N ALA A 10 -19.69 14.08 -2.81
CA ALA A 10 -20.42 12.87 -3.21
C ALA A 10 -19.54 11.78 -3.85
N HIS A 11 -18.33 12.13 -4.31
CA HIS A 11 -17.35 11.19 -4.86
C HIS A 11 -16.59 10.41 -3.78
N LEU A 12 -16.59 10.85 -2.51
CA LEU A 12 -15.92 10.21 -1.37
C LEU A 12 -16.76 9.04 -0.83
N SER A 13 -16.97 8.02 -1.65
CA SER A 13 -17.57 6.75 -1.22
C SER A 13 -16.49 5.80 -0.65
N PRO A 14 -16.83 4.88 0.27
CA PRO A 14 -15.86 3.93 0.83
C PRO A 14 -15.12 3.10 -0.24
N GLY A 15 -15.82 2.60 -1.26
CA GLY A 15 -15.19 1.81 -2.34
C GLY A 15 -14.22 2.62 -3.20
N ARG A 16 -14.56 3.87 -3.52
CA ARG A 16 -13.66 4.78 -4.26
C ARG A 16 -12.47 5.19 -3.40
N SER A 17 -12.68 5.46 -2.11
CA SER A 17 -11.62 5.76 -1.17
C SER A 17 -10.64 4.60 -1.04
N ALA A 18 -11.12 3.36 -0.85
CA ALA A 18 -10.26 2.18 -0.76
C ALA A 18 -9.42 1.98 -2.03
N THR A 19 -10.01 2.16 -3.22
CA THR A 19 -9.27 2.10 -4.48
C THR A 19 -8.24 3.23 -4.57
N ALA A 20 -8.66 4.45 -4.24
CA ALA A 20 -7.82 5.65 -4.33
C ALA A 20 -6.66 5.65 -3.34
N ASN A 21 -6.74 4.90 -2.24
CA ASN A 21 -5.62 4.71 -1.32
C ASN A 21 -4.72 3.52 -1.71
N ARG A 22 -5.29 2.41 -2.21
CA ARG A 22 -4.49 1.25 -2.67
C ARG A 22 -3.49 1.62 -3.77
N LEU A 23 -3.89 2.46 -4.72
CA LEU A 23 -3.03 2.86 -5.84
C LEU A 23 -1.77 3.65 -5.42
N PRO A 24 -1.85 4.73 -4.63
CA PRO A 24 -0.66 5.42 -4.14
C PRO A 24 0.16 4.56 -3.18
N VAL A 25 -0.45 3.70 -2.34
CA VAL A 25 0.31 2.75 -1.50
C VAL A 25 1.12 1.79 -2.36
N ARG A 26 0.52 1.21 -3.40
CA ARG A 26 1.24 0.36 -4.37
C ARG A 26 2.43 1.09 -4.97
N LYS A 27 2.25 2.35 -5.39
CA LYS A 27 3.32 3.16 -5.95
C LYS A 27 4.41 3.43 -4.91
N ALA A 28 4.03 3.83 -3.69
CA ALA A 28 4.99 4.09 -2.62
C ALA A 28 5.84 2.86 -2.31
N LEU A 29 5.23 1.67 -2.20
CA LEU A 29 5.96 0.42 -2.01
C LEU A 29 6.94 0.15 -3.16
N ALA A 30 6.52 0.34 -4.42
CA ALA A 30 7.39 0.13 -5.57
C ALA A 30 8.58 1.12 -5.62
N GLU A 31 8.29 2.41 -5.53
CA GLU A 31 9.29 3.48 -5.70
C GLU A 31 10.24 3.55 -4.49
N PHE A 32 9.73 3.44 -3.26
CA PHE A 32 10.61 3.48 -2.09
C PHE A 32 11.45 2.20 -1.95
N SER A 33 10.95 1.05 -2.42
CA SER A 33 11.78 -0.16 -2.50
C SER A 33 12.89 -0.03 -3.55
N HIS A 34 12.59 0.60 -4.70
CA HIS A 34 13.59 0.94 -5.71
C HIS A 34 14.68 1.87 -5.13
N GLU A 35 14.28 2.87 -4.35
CA GLU A 35 15.21 3.81 -3.69
C GLU A 35 15.89 3.21 -2.44
N ARG A 36 15.50 2.02 -1.98
CA ARG A 36 15.97 1.33 -0.76
C ARG A 36 15.64 2.07 0.54
N LEU A 37 14.52 2.79 0.57
CA LEU A 37 14.06 3.64 1.67
C LEU A 37 12.66 3.20 2.18
N PRO A 38 12.27 1.93 2.02
CA PRO A 38 12.83 0.82 2.81
C PRO A 38 13.33 -0.37 1.94
N ALA A 39 13.99 -1.36 2.56
CA ALA A 39 14.40 -2.60 1.89
C ALA A 39 13.44 -3.75 2.30
N PRO A 40 12.49 -4.17 1.44
CA PRO A 40 11.53 -5.20 1.80
C PRO A 40 12.21 -6.53 2.12
N THR A 41 11.78 -7.17 3.19
CA THR A 41 12.26 -8.51 3.57
C THR A 41 11.49 -9.57 2.77
N PRO A 42 12.16 -10.52 2.08
CA PRO A 42 11.49 -11.60 1.39
C PRO A 42 10.84 -12.58 2.37
N LEU A 43 9.65 -13.06 2.03
CA LEU A 43 8.89 -14.08 2.76
C LEU A 43 8.82 -15.44 2.01
N GLY A 44 9.33 -15.50 0.77
CA GLY A 44 9.20 -16.66 -0.13
C GLY A 44 8.10 -16.46 -1.18
N ASP A 45 8.12 -17.21 -2.28
CA ASP A 45 7.10 -17.18 -3.35
C ASP A 45 6.74 -15.76 -3.85
N ASP A 46 7.76 -14.97 -4.20
CA ASP A 46 7.63 -13.56 -4.65
C ASP A 46 6.91 -12.64 -3.65
N ARG A 47 6.81 -13.06 -2.40
CA ARG A 47 6.18 -12.32 -1.31
C ARG A 47 7.21 -11.54 -0.51
N TYR A 48 6.85 -10.32 -0.15
CA TYR A 48 7.70 -9.39 0.59
C TYR A 48 6.94 -8.77 1.75
N THR A 49 7.69 -8.34 2.75
CA THR A 49 7.20 -7.51 3.85
C THR A 49 8.02 -6.25 4.00
N ASP A 50 7.32 -5.15 4.22
CA ASP A 50 7.90 -3.86 4.60
C ASP A 50 7.40 -3.50 6.00
N ARG A 51 8.34 -3.17 6.89
CA ARG A 51 8.07 -2.82 8.27
C ARG A 51 8.78 -1.52 8.58
N SER A 52 8.02 -0.48 8.90
CA SER A 52 8.60 0.78 9.31
C SER A 52 9.22 0.64 10.70
N GLU A 53 10.50 1.02 10.81
CA GLU A 53 11.18 1.20 12.10
C GLU A 53 10.35 2.13 13.00
N GLY A 54 10.04 1.68 14.22
CA GLY A 54 9.23 2.43 15.19
C GLY A 54 7.71 2.45 14.95
N ALA A 55 7.21 1.98 13.80
CA ALA A 55 5.78 1.82 13.57
C ALA A 55 5.36 0.36 13.77
N SER A 56 4.17 0.16 14.37
CA SER A 56 3.56 -1.16 14.50
C SER A 56 2.95 -1.68 13.20
N ALA A 57 3.09 -0.93 12.10
CA ALA A 57 2.50 -1.24 10.80
C ALA A 57 3.46 -2.10 9.95
N GLU A 58 2.90 -3.14 9.34
CA GLU A 58 3.57 -4.08 8.45
C GLU A 58 2.74 -4.21 7.16
N TYR A 59 3.39 -4.01 6.01
CA TYR A 59 2.78 -4.23 4.71
C TYR A 59 3.34 -5.48 4.07
N ARG A 60 2.45 -6.37 3.60
CA ARG A 60 2.84 -7.55 2.82
C ARG A 60 2.27 -7.45 1.43
N PHE A 61 3.06 -7.85 0.44
CA PHE A 61 2.70 -7.74 -0.97
C PHE A 61 3.49 -8.73 -1.82
N THR A 62 2.96 -9.04 -3.00
CA THR A 62 3.67 -9.80 -4.05
C THR A 62 4.32 -8.80 -5.00
N ALA A 63 5.56 -9.06 -5.40
CA ALA A 63 6.26 -8.23 -6.36
C ALA A 63 7.20 -9.04 -7.25
N HIS A 64 7.36 -8.58 -8.49
CA HIS A 64 8.37 -9.09 -9.42
C HIS A 64 9.47 -8.03 -9.58
N LEU A 65 10.73 -8.44 -9.44
CA LEU A 65 11.88 -7.55 -9.60
C LEU A 65 12.41 -7.61 -11.03
N PHE A 66 12.52 -6.45 -11.66
CA PHE A 66 13.10 -6.27 -12.99
C PHE A 66 14.32 -5.36 -12.94
N ALA A 67 15.12 -5.34 -14.00
CA ALA A 67 16.22 -4.40 -14.11
C ALA A 67 15.72 -2.96 -14.41
N PRO A 68 16.38 -1.91 -13.90
CA PRO A 68 17.46 -1.92 -12.91
C PRO A 68 16.88 -1.69 -11.50
N ASP A 69 16.41 -2.75 -10.84
CA ASP A 69 15.77 -2.70 -9.52
C ASP A 69 14.34 -2.12 -9.56
N HIS A 70 13.59 -2.40 -10.63
CA HIS A 70 12.19 -2.02 -10.76
C HIS A 70 11.30 -3.03 -10.03
N TRP A 71 10.52 -2.54 -9.07
CA TRP A 71 9.58 -3.32 -8.30
C TRP A 71 8.18 -3.26 -8.93
N GLN A 72 7.77 -4.35 -9.58
CA GLN A 72 6.39 -4.49 -10.05
C GLN A 72 5.53 -5.09 -8.93
N VAL A 73 4.95 -4.23 -8.10
CA VAL A 73 4.05 -4.65 -7.01
C VAL A 73 2.66 -5.00 -7.54
N GLU A 74 2.09 -6.12 -7.10
CA GLU A 74 0.72 -6.54 -7.41
C GLU A 74 -0.27 -5.93 -6.42
N GLY A 75 -1.01 -4.90 -6.87
CA GLY A 75 -1.83 -4.04 -6.02
C GLY A 75 -2.86 -4.78 -5.17
N GLU A 76 -3.60 -5.74 -5.73
CA GLU A 76 -4.66 -6.49 -5.02
C GLU A 76 -4.11 -7.37 -3.90
N THR A 77 -2.82 -7.69 -3.97
CA THR A 77 -2.19 -8.56 -2.97
C THR A 77 -1.70 -7.77 -1.76
N ILE A 78 -1.73 -6.44 -1.77
CA ILE A 78 -1.27 -5.62 -0.66
C ILE A 78 -2.21 -5.80 0.53
N THR A 79 -1.63 -6.12 1.69
CA THR A 79 -2.30 -6.19 2.99
C THR A 79 -1.50 -5.41 4.02
N GLY A 80 -2.18 -4.55 4.80
CA GLY A 80 -1.57 -3.84 5.93
C GLY A 80 -2.01 -4.47 7.25
N GLN A 81 -1.09 -4.60 8.20
CA GLN A 81 -1.40 -5.08 9.56
C GLN A 81 -0.77 -4.16 10.60
N ARG A 82 -1.46 -3.95 11.72
CA ARG A 82 -0.95 -3.25 12.89
C ARG A 82 -1.32 -3.97 14.17
N ALA A 83 -0.31 -4.37 14.94
CA ALA A 83 -0.51 -5.09 16.20
C ALA A 83 -1.50 -6.28 16.08
N GLY A 84 -1.43 -7.03 14.97
CA GLY A 84 -2.30 -8.18 14.68
C GLY A 84 -3.67 -7.83 14.08
N SER A 85 -4.01 -6.55 13.92
CA SER A 85 -5.26 -6.11 13.27
C SER A 85 -5.01 -5.67 11.83
N GLU A 86 -5.94 -5.95 10.92
CA GLU A 86 -5.86 -5.48 9.54
C GLU A 86 -6.05 -3.95 9.45
N LEU A 87 -5.25 -3.30 8.61
CA LEU A 87 -5.37 -1.88 8.31
C LEU A 87 -6.13 -1.71 6.98
N PRO A 88 -7.07 -0.75 6.90
CA PRO A 88 -7.50 -0.26 5.60
C PRO A 88 -6.29 0.34 4.89
N LEU A 89 -6.18 0.07 3.59
CA LEU A 89 -5.21 0.72 2.73
C LEU A 89 -5.65 2.14 2.41
#